data_AF-A0A1F6THC5-F1
#
_entry.id   AF-A0A1F6THC5-F1
#
_cell.length_a   1.000
_cell.length_b   1.000
_cell.length_c   1.000
_cell.angle_alpha   90.00
_cell.angle_beta   90.00
_cell.angle_gamma   90.00
#
_symmetry.space_group_name_H-M   'P 1'
#
loop_
_entity.id
_entity.type
_entity.pdbx_description
1 polymer ?
#
loop_
_entity_poly.entity_id
_entity_poly.type
_entity_poly.pdbx_seq_one_letter_code
_entity_poly.pdbx_strand_id
1 'polypeptide(L)'
;MSGVQITLERQFLLFGQYCDIKRSTFTREESSLACEAARRFQQLELLLGRIYKLESRLHEVFVRPNANDAGSRQAQEAIARSIDTISLELITFVEAFYYFAWRLREVLRQLPGLKKFDAPGIRYVRNHLIEHPEKKSHLLRQAFAFDPKQGPVLKPINKEQRDPKVSDKGLWENVRELQEVLDRSLSKAAKHTQHV
;
A
#
# COMPACT_ATOMS: atom_id res chain seq x y z
N MET A 1 -18.42 -9.36 1.05
CA MET A 1 -17.09 -9.94 1.36
C MET A 1 -16.84 -9.76 2.85
N SER A 2 -16.77 -10.83 3.65
CA SER A 2 -16.37 -10.75 5.06
C SER A 2 -14.84 -10.68 5.17
N GLY A 3 -14.23 -9.74 4.45
CA GLY A 3 -12.79 -9.57 4.39
C GLY A 3 -12.31 -8.97 5.71
N VAL A 4 -11.44 -9.67 6.41
CA VAL A 4 -10.74 -9.11 7.57
C VAL A 4 -10.01 -7.86 7.10
N GLN A 5 -10.30 -6.72 7.73
CA GLN A 5 -9.61 -5.46 7.44
C GLN A 5 -8.11 -5.65 7.74
N ILE A 6 -7.27 -5.44 6.73
CA ILE A 6 -5.82 -5.50 6.89
C ILE A 6 -5.34 -4.17 7.51
N THR A 7 -4.60 -4.24 8.61
CA THR A 7 -4.05 -3.09 9.34
C THR A 7 -2.55 -3.28 9.61
N LEU A 8 -1.82 -2.23 9.96
CA LEU A 8 -0.40 -2.25 10.38
C LEU A 8 -0.22 -2.07 11.90
N GLU A 9 -1.29 -2.17 12.69
CA GLU A 9 -1.29 -1.77 14.11
C GLU A 9 -0.27 -2.57 14.91
N ARG A 10 -0.22 -3.88 14.66
CA ARG A 10 0.78 -4.77 15.28
C ARG A 10 2.20 -4.38 14.90
N GLN A 11 2.45 -4.06 13.62
CA GLN A 11 3.77 -3.65 13.15
C GLN A 11 4.17 -2.30 13.77
N PHE A 12 3.22 -1.39 13.96
CA PHE A 12 3.46 -0.11 14.63
C PHE A 12 3.82 -0.32 16.11
N LEU A 13 3.16 -1.24 16.81
CA LEU A 13 3.51 -1.61 18.19
C LEU A 13 4.91 -2.24 18.28
N LEU A 14 5.25 -3.16 17.37
CA LEU A 14 6.59 -3.75 17.29
C LEU A 14 7.66 -2.69 17.02
N PHE A 15 7.34 -1.68 16.19
CA PHE A 15 8.24 -0.57 15.93
C PHE A 15 8.46 0.29 17.19
N GLY A 16 7.41 0.56 17.96
CA GLY A 16 7.52 1.23 19.26
C GLY A 16 8.45 0.49 20.23
N GLN A 17 8.28 -0.83 20.37
CA GLN A 17 9.16 -1.67 21.20
C GLN A 17 10.62 -1.62 20.73
N TYR A 18 10.85 -1.68 19.42
CA TYR A 18 12.17 -1.51 18.84
C TYR A 18 12.78 -0.14 19.21
N CYS A 19 12.02 0.94 19.09
CA CYS A 19 12.46 2.28 19.45
C CYS A 19 12.78 2.41 20.94
N ASP A 20 11.95 1.84 21.82
CA ASP A 20 12.18 1.87 23.26
C ASP A 20 13.49 1.16 23.65
N ILE A 21 13.76 -0.01 23.06
CA ILE A 21 15.00 -0.76 23.28
C ILE A 21 16.23 0.05 22.80
N LYS A 22 16.11 0.75 21.67
CA LYS A 22 17.22 1.50 21.08
C LYS A 22 17.35 2.94 21.58
N ARG A 23 16.40 3.43 22.37
CA ARG A 23 16.25 4.85 22.73
C ARG A 23 17.51 5.48 23.32
N SER A 24 18.22 4.76 24.19
CA SER A 24 19.46 5.24 24.82
C SER A 24 20.66 5.27 23.87
N THR A 25 20.58 4.56 22.74
CA THR A 25 21.67 4.41 21.76
C THR A 25 21.45 5.23 20.49
N PHE A 26 20.25 5.77 20.29
CA PHE A 26 19.97 6.59 19.11
C PHE A 26 20.74 7.91 19.16
N THR A 27 21.39 8.20 18.05
CA THR A 27 21.80 9.57 17.73
C THR A 27 20.58 10.47 17.56
N ARG A 28 20.82 11.78 17.53
CA ARG A 28 19.77 12.78 17.25
C ARG A 28 19.12 12.55 15.88
N GLU A 29 19.92 12.17 14.88
CA GLU A 29 19.43 11.88 13.53
C GLU A 29 18.54 10.64 13.51
N GLU A 30 18.98 9.53 14.13
CA GLU A 30 18.18 8.31 14.23
C GLU A 30 16.88 8.53 14.99
N SER A 31 16.87 9.37 16.02
CA SER A 31 15.66 9.77 16.72
C SER A 31 14.68 10.50 15.79
N SER A 32 15.18 11.40 14.94
CA SER A 32 14.37 12.10 13.93
C SER A 32 13.80 11.13 12.88
N LEU A 33 14.63 10.19 12.41
CA LEU A 33 14.22 9.12 11.50
C LEU A 33 13.16 8.22 12.14
N ALA A 34 13.27 7.90 13.42
CA ALA A 34 12.28 7.10 14.13
C ALA A 34 10.92 7.83 14.21
N CYS A 35 10.91 9.12 14.52
CA CYS A 35 9.70 9.95 14.49
C CYS A 35 9.08 10.01 13.09
N GLU A 36 9.92 10.14 12.06
CA GLU A 36 9.47 10.12 10.67
C GLU A 36 8.82 8.77 10.30
N ALA A 37 9.45 7.64 10.64
CA ALA A 37 8.89 6.31 10.43
C ALA A 37 7.53 6.15 11.12
N ALA A 38 7.40 6.61 12.37
CA ALA A 38 6.14 6.57 13.10
C ALA A 38 5.03 7.35 12.37
N ARG A 39 5.33 8.53 11.82
CA ARG A 39 4.37 9.27 10.98
C ARG A 39 3.96 8.50 9.73
N ARG A 40 4.91 7.82 9.06
CA ARG A 40 4.60 7.01 7.87
C ARG A 40 3.72 5.81 8.20
N PHE A 41 3.91 5.14 9.34
CA PHE A 41 2.98 4.11 9.81
C PHE A 41 1.54 4.65 9.94
N GLN A 42 1.37 5.78 10.62
CA GLN A 42 0.04 6.39 10.81
C GLN A 42 -0.62 6.77 9.48
N GLN A 43 0.15 7.31 8.54
CA GLN A 43 -0.36 7.64 7.21
C GLN A 43 -0.78 6.39 6.44
N LEU A 44 0.01 5.32 6.50
CA LEU A 44 -0.32 4.06 5.85
C LEU A 44 -1.63 3.48 6.41
N GLU A 45 -1.82 3.49 7.73
CA GLU A 45 -3.08 3.06 8.36
C GLU A 45 -4.29 3.87 7.88
N LEU A 46 -4.15 5.19 7.86
CA LEU A 46 -5.20 6.08 7.37
C LEU A 46 -5.56 5.75 5.91
N LEU A 47 -4.55 5.52 5.07
CA LEU A 47 -4.74 5.18 3.66
C LEU A 47 -5.42 3.83 3.49
N LEU A 48 -4.98 2.79 4.20
CA LEU A 48 -5.61 1.46 4.18
C LEU A 48 -7.09 1.54 4.57
N GLY A 49 -7.39 2.27 5.64
CA GLY A 49 -8.77 2.49 6.08
C GLY A 49 -9.62 3.27 5.08
N ARG A 50 -9.04 4.22 4.32
CA ARG A 50 -9.75 4.93 3.25
C ARG A 50 -9.97 4.07 2.01
N ILE A 51 -8.96 3.32 1.59
CA ILE A 51 -9.07 2.41 0.45
C ILE A 51 -10.15 1.36 0.73
N TYR A 52 -10.15 0.72 1.90
CA TYR A 52 -11.17 -0.26 2.28
C TYR A 52 -12.60 0.30 2.23
N LYS A 53 -12.80 1.54 2.69
CA LYS A 53 -14.11 2.23 2.61
C LYS A 53 -14.53 2.50 1.17
N LEU A 54 -13.59 2.90 0.30
CA LEU A 54 -13.87 3.15 -1.10
C LEU A 54 -14.20 1.87 -1.86
N GLU A 55 -13.51 0.77 -1.57
CA GLU A 55 -13.83 -0.55 -2.12
C GLU A 55 -15.24 -1.00 -1.73
N SER A 56 -15.61 -0.82 -0.46
CA SER A 56 -16.94 -1.16 0.03
C SER A 56 -18.02 -0.35 -0.71
N ARG A 57 -17.81 0.96 -0.87
CA ARG A 57 -18.70 1.84 -1.66
C ARG A 57 -18.79 1.41 -3.12
N LEU A 58 -17.66 1.09 -3.74
CA LEU A 58 -17.62 0.63 -5.12
C LEU A 58 -18.41 -0.67 -5.29
N HIS A 59 -18.25 -1.61 -4.36
CA HIS A 59 -19.00 -2.86 -4.33
C HIS A 59 -20.51 -2.63 -4.18
N GLU A 60 -20.93 -1.71 -3.31
CA GLU A 60 -22.35 -1.35 -3.14
C GLU A 60 -22.98 -0.82 -4.43
N VAL A 61 -22.24 0.00 -5.19
CA VAL A 61 -22.69 0.52 -6.50
C VAL A 61 -22.88 -0.62 -7.51
N PHE A 62 -22.00 -1.64 -7.51
CA PHE A 62 -22.14 -2.79 -8.39
C PHE A 62 -23.22 -3.79 -7.98
N VAL A 63 -23.46 -3.96 -6.67
CA VAL A 63 -24.42 -4.96 -6.14
C VAL A 63 -25.85 -4.43 -6.05
N ARG A 64 -26.06 -3.11 -6.11
CA ARG A 64 -27.40 -2.50 -6.16
C ARG A 64 -27.76 -2.06 -7.58
N PRO A 65 -28.04 -2.96 -8.54
CA PRO A 65 -28.82 -2.55 -9.69
C PRO A 65 -30.23 -2.23 -9.16
N ASN A 66 -30.60 -0.94 -9.15
CA ASN A 66 -31.98 -0.55 -8.85
C ASN A 66 -32.90 -1.24 -9.86
N ALA A 67 -33.61 -2.28 -9.42
CA ALA A 67 -34.56 -3.03 -10.23
C ALA A 67 -35.70 -2.14 -10.79
N ASN A 68 -35.89 -0.95 -10.21
CA ASN A 68 -36.91 0.01 -10.59
C ASN A 68 -36.41 1.20 -11.44
N ASP A 69 -35.09 1.41 -11.58
CA ASP A 69 -34.49 2.52 -12.35
C ASP A 69 -33.77 2.07 -13.63
N ALA A 70 -33.83 0.78 -13.96
CA ALA A 70 -33.06 0.13 -15.02
C ALA A 70 -33.31 0.68 -16.46
N GLY A 71 -34.23 1.63 -16.64
CA GLY A 71 -34.62 2.14 -17.96
C GLY A 71 -34.10 3.51 -18.36
N SER A 72 -33.71 4.39 -17.42
CA SER A 72 -33.36 5.77 -17.80
C SER A 72 -31.86 5.94 -18.07
N ARG A 73 -31.53 6.53 -19.22
CA ARG A 73 -30.16 6.94 -19.59
C ARG A 73 -29.52 7.81 -18.50
N GLN A 74 -30.29 8.67 -17.85
CA GLN A 74 -29.81 9.56 -16.80
C GLN A 74 -29.34 8.80 -15.55
N ALA A 75 -30.04 7.74 -15.14
CA ALA A 75 -29.63 6.88 -14.02
C ALA A 75 -28.33 6.13 -14.34
N GLN A 76 -28.20 5.60 -15.56
CA GLN A 76 -26.97 4.94 -16.02
C GLN A 76 -25.78 5.91 -16.04
N GLU A 77 -25.97 7.14 -16.52
CA GLU A 77 -24.95 8.19 -16.51
C GLU A 77 -24.57 8.64 -15.09
N ALA A 78 -25.51 8.63 -14.14
CA ALA A 78 -25.21 8.92 -12.73
C ALA A 78 -24.36 7.80 -12.08
N ILE A 79 -24.70 6.54 -12.34
CA ILE A 79 -23.93 5.38 -11.85
C ILE A 79 -22.52 5.39 -12.42
N ALA A 80 -22.37 5.59 -13.74
CA ALA A 80 -21.06 5.67 -14.40
C ALA A 80 -20.18 6.77 -13.77
N ARG A 81 -20.72 7.98 -13.59
CA ARG A 81 -19.99 9.08 -12.92
C ARG A 81 -19.59 8.74 -11.49
N SER A 82 -20.44 8.04 -10.74
CA SER A 82 -20.10 7.61 -9.39
C SER A 82 -18.97 6.59 -9.39
N ILE A 83 -18.98 5.63 -10.32
CA ILE A 83 -17.91 4.63 -10.47
C ILE A 83 -16.59 5.32 -10.84
N ASP A 84 -16.61 6.26 -11.79
CA ASP A 84 -15.42 7.00 -12.21
C ASP A 84 -14.82 7.81 -11.06
N THR A 85 -15.67 8.49 -10.28
CA THR A 85 -15.25 9.28 -9.11
C THR A 85 -14.60 8.40 -8.05
N ILE A 86 -15.26 7.29 -7.68
CA ILE A 86 -14.72 6.35 -6.67
C ILE A 86 -13.43 5.72 -7.17
N SER A 87 -13.36 5.35 -8.45
CA SER A 87 -12.16 4.74 -9.04
C SER A 87 -10.97 5.70 -9.03
N LEU A 88 -11.20 6.98 -9.36
CA LEU A 88 -10.14 8.01 -9.31
C LEU A 88 -9.63 8.23 -7.88
N GLU A 89 -10.52 8.35 -6.90
CA GLU A 89 -10.13 8.45 -5.48
C GLU A 89 -9.31 7.23 -5.04
N LEU A 90 -9.77 6.03 -5.42
CA LEU A 90 -9.14 4.78 -5.04
C LEU A 90 -7.73 4.65 -5.65
N ILE A 91 -7.56 4.98 -6.93
CA ILE A 91 -6.24 5.07 -7.59
C ILE A 91 -5.33 6.05 -6.84
N THR A 92 -5.83 7.25 -6.53
CA THR A 92 -5.06 8.29 -5.85
C THR A 92 -4.54 7.81 -4.50
N PHE A 93 -5.38 7.15 -3.69
CA PHE A 93 -4.97 6.63 -2.39
C PHE A 93 -4.05 5.41 -2.49
N VAL A 94 -4.21 4.56 -3.51
CA VAL A 94 -3.31 3.43 -3.77
C VAL A 94 -1.91 3.93 -4.14
N GLU A 95 -1.80 4.90 -5.04
CA GLU A 95 -0.52 5.49 -5.39
C GLU A 95 0.15 6.16 -4.19
N ALA A 96 -0.63 6.94 -3.43
CA ALA A 96 -0.16 7.55 -2.18
C ALA A 96 0.37 6.49 -1.20
N PHE A 97 -0.34 5.37 -1.03
CA PHE A 97 0.10 4.26 -0.19
C PHE A 97 1.49 3.77 -0.61
N TYR A 98 1.71 3.51 -1.91
CA TYR A 98 3.01 3.04 -2.40
C TYR A 98 4.13 4.07 -2.19
N TYR A 99 3.85 5.36 -2.35
CA TYR A 99 4.82 6.42 -2.04
C TYR A 99 5.20 6.47 -0.56
N PHE A 100 4.22 6.42 0.34
CA PHE A 100 4.50 6.45 1.78
C PHE A 100 5.14 5.15 2.28
N ALA A 101 4.78 4.00 1.71
CA ALA A 101 5.39 2.71 2.04
C ALA A 101 6.86 2.67 1.59
N TRP A 102 7.16 3.23 0.40
CA TRP A 102 8.53 3.41 -0.05
C TRP A 102 9.31 4.36 0.88
N ARG A 103 8.71 5.48 1.28
CA ARG A 103 9.36 6.40 2.24
C ARG A 103 9.63 5.73 3.58
N LEU A 104 8.68 4.95 4.11
CA LEU A 104 8.88 4.16 5.33
C LEU A 104 10.08 3.22 5.17
N ARG A 105 10.16 2.47 4.06
CA ARG A 105 11.30 1.60 3.74
C ARG A 105 12.63 2.36 3.79
N GLU A 106 12.72 3.51 3.11
CA GLU A 106 13.96 4.31 3.06
C GLU A 106 14.40 4.79 4.45
N VAL A 107 13.44 5.18 5.30
CA VAL A 107 13.70 5.62 6.66
C VAL A 107 14.15 4.46 7.54
N LEU A 108 13.44 3.32 7.49
CA LEU A 108 13.80 2.13 8.27
C LEU A 108 15.20 1.62 7.94
N ARG A 109 15.62 1.67 6.67
CA ARG A 109 16.97 1.25 6.25
C ARG A 109 18.10 2.10 6.82
N GLN A 110 17.79 3.28 7.34
CA GLN A 110 18.78 4.14 8.00
C GLN A 110 18.88 3.86 9.50
N LEU A 111 17.95 3.09 10.08
CA LEU A 111 17.95 2.78 11.50
C LEU A 111 18.83 1.56 11.86
N PRO A 112 19.43 1.54 13.06
CA PRO A 112 20.26 0.42 13.53
C PRO A 112 19.57 -0.94 13.48
N GLY A 113 20.22 -1.92 12.85
CA GLY A 113 19.68 -3.27 12.72
C GLY A 113 18.64 -3.47 11.61
N LEU A 114 18.22 -2.38 10.93
CA LEU A 114 17.19 -2.41 9.88
C LEU A 114 17.73 -2.07 8.47
N LYS A 115 19.05 -1.93 8.31
CA LYS A 115 19.72 -1.60 7.02
C LYS A 115 19.37 -2.52 5.84
N LYS A 116 18.99 -3.76 6.12
CA LYS A 116 18.61 -4.77 5.11
C LYS A 116 17.10 -4.85 4.85
N PHE A 117 16.30 -3.98 5.46
CA PHE A 117 14.86 -3.95 5.25
C PHE A 117 14.53 -3.73 3.76
N ASP A 118 13.69 -4.60 3.20
CA ASP A 118 13.22 -4.51 1.82
C ASP A 118 11.85 -5.17 1.66
N ALA A 119 10.93 -4.46 1.03
CA ALA A 119 9.59 -4.95 0.66
C ALA A 119 9.48 -4.92 -0.88
N PRO A 120 9.82 -6.03 -1.57
CA PRO A 120 9.96 -6.05 -3.02
C PRO A 120 8.71 -5.58 -3.77
N GLY A 121 7.50 -6.00 -3.37
CA GLY A 121 6.23 -5.59 -3.98
C GLY A 121 6.04 -4.08 -3.96
N ILE A 122 6.30 -3.43 -2.82
CA ILE A 122 6.25 -1.97 -2.70
C ILE A 122 7.25 -1.31 -3.66
N ARG A 123 8.51 -1.78 -3.65
CA ARG A 123 9.57 -1.26 -4.51
C ARG A 123 9.21 -1.40 -5.99
N TYR A 124 8.74 -2.57 -6.39
CA TYR A 124 8.46 -2.88 -7.79
C TYR A 124 7.29 -2.06 -8.30
N VAL A 125 6.16 -2.04 -7.59
CA VAL A 125 4.99 -1.25 -8.01
C VAL A 125 5.34 0.22 -8.10
N ARG A 126 5.96 0.79 -7.06
CA ARG A 126 6.34 2.20 -7.07
C ARG A 126 7.30 2.54 -8.21
N ASN A 127 8.38 1.76 -8.39
CA ASN A 127 9.41 2.10 -9.36
C ASN A 127 9.00 1.83 -10.81
N HIS A 128 8.18 0.81 -11.07
CA HIS A 128 7.91 0.37 -12.44
C HIS A 128 6.50 0.67 -12.92
N LEU A 129 5.55 0.88 -12.02
CA LEU A 129 4.16 1.19 -12.40
C LEU A 129 3.78 2.64 -12.12
N ILE A 130 4.48 3.32 -11.19
CA ILE A 130 4.13 4.68 -10.76
C ILE A 130 5.19 5.70 -11.21
N GLU A 131 6.46 5.57 -10.79
CA GLU A 131 7.47 6.60 -11.01
C GLU A 131 8.16 6.52 -12.38
N HIS A 132 8.50 5.32 -12.84
CA HIS A 132 9.18 5.12 -14.12
C HIS A 132 8.47 4.09 -15.03
N PRO A 133 7.19 4.30 -15.35
CA PRO A 133 6.42 3.40 -16.22
C PRO A 133 7.01 3.28 -17.64
N GLU A 134 7.81 4.26 -18.06
CA GLU A 134 8.48 4.33 -19.36
C GLU A 134 9.73 3.43 -19.44
N LYS A 135 10.51 3.29 -18.35
CA LYS A 135 11.85 2.69 -18.41
C LYS A 135 11.87 1.18 -18.62
N LYS A 136 10.83 0.48 -18.17
CA LYS A 136 10.77 -0.99 -18.25
C LYS A 136 9.63 -1.53 -19.11
N SER A 137 8.61 -0.72 -19.31
CA SER A 137 7.37 -1.19 -19.90
C SER A 137 6.86 -0.30 -21.03
N HIS A 138 7.56 0.79 -21.35
CA HIS A 138 7.14 1.80 -22.35
C HIS A 138 5.70 2.28 -22.13
N LEU A 139 5.22 2.25 -20.89
CA LEU A 139 3.84 2.59 -20.55
C LEU A 139 3.74 4.09 -20.38
N LEU A 140 2.98 4.73 -21.26
CA LEU A 140 2.54 6.12 -21.06
C LEU A 140 1.23 6.20 -20.30
N ARG A 141 0.53 5.08 -20.13
CA ARG A 141 -0.78 4.99 -19.48
C ARG A 141 -0.86 3.74 -18.60
N GLN A 142 -1.31 3.95 -17.37
CA GLN A 142 -1.57 2.91 -16.38
C GLN A 142 -3.06 2.54 -16.44
N ALA A 143 -3.36 1.24 -16.31
CA ALA A 143 -4.71 0.76 -16.06
C ALA A 143 -4.89 0.48 -14.58
N PHE A 144 -6.10 0.74 -14.11
CA PHE A 144 -6.55 0.35 -12.79
C PHE A 144 -7.52 -0.82 -12.93
N ALA A 145 -7.37 -1.82 -12.05
CA ALA A 145 -8.31 -2.92 -11.95
C ALA A 145 -8.61 -3.20 -10.48
N PHE A 146 -9.79 -3.76 -10.24
CA PHE A 146 -10.18 -4.28 -8.94
C PHE A 146 -10.28 -5.80 -9.02
N ASP A 147 -9.59 -6.50 -8.10
CA ASP A 147 -9.73 -7.93 -7.90
C ASP A 147 -10.36 -8.19 -6.53
N PRO A 148 -11.46 -8.94 -6.43
CA PRO A 148 -12.13 -9.15 -5.15
C PRO A 148 -11.23 -9.79 -4.07
N LYS A 149 -10.24 -10.61 -4.46
CA LYS A 149 -9.35 -11.30 -3.54
C LYS A 149 -8.10 -10.48 -3.22
N GLN A 150 -7.54 -9.82 -4.22
CA GLN A 150 -6.25 -9.13 -4.13
C GLN A 150 -6.37 -7.61 -3.90
N GLY A 151 -7.58 -7.07 -4.03
CA GLY A 151 -7.85 -5.64 -3.90
C GLY A 151 -7.54 -4.86 -5.17
N PRO A 152 -7.16 -3.59 -5.05
CA PRO A 152 -6.80 -2.74 -6.16
C PRO A 152 -5.49 -3.20 -6.78
N VAL A 153 -5.42 -3.21 -8.10
CA VAL A 153 -4.26 -3.66 -8.87
C VAL A 153 -3.91 -2.61 -9.92
N LEU A 154 -2.66 -2.15 -9.91
CA LEU A 154 -2.12 -1.29 -10.95
C LEU A 154 -1.58 -2.18 -12.07
N LYS A 155 -2.02 -1.96 -13.31
CA LYS A 155 -1.67 -2.80 -14.46
C LYS A 155 -1.12 -1.98 -15.61
N PRO A 156 -0.16 -2.52 -16.40
CA PRO A 156 0.08 -2.03 -17.74
C PRO A 156 -1.17 -2.20 -18.62
N ILE A 157 -1.47 -1.19 -19.45
CA ILE A 157 -2.53 -1.29 -20.47
C ILE A 157 -2.19 -2.34 -21.52
N ASN A 158 -0.94 -2.36 -21.99
CA ASN A 158 -0.53 -3.25 -23.08
C ASN A 158 -0.11 -4.62 -22.54
N LYS A 159 -0.88 -5.67 -22.89
CA LYS A 159 -0.58 -7.06 -22.49
C LYS A 159 0.74 -7.58 -23.07
N GLU A 160 1.11 -7.13 -24.27
CA GLU A 160 2.33 -7.53 -24.98
C GLU A 160 3.61 -6.98 -24.34
N GLN A 161 3.50 -5.94 -23.51
CA GLN A 161 4.61 -5.30 -22.78
C GLN A 161 4.68 -5.74 -21.31
N ARG A 162 3.93 -6.79 -20.93
CA ARG A 162 4.00 -7.35 -19.58
C ARG A 162 5.29 -8.13 -19.43
N ASP A 163 6.29 -7.53 -18.80
CA ASP A 163 7.32 -8.32 -18.14
C ASP A 163 6.62 -9.10 -17.00
N PRO A 164 6.56 -10.44 -17.04
CA PRO A 164 5.94 -11.23 -15.99
C PRO A 164 6.60 -11.02 -14.61
N LYS A 165 7.81 -10.46 -14.58
CA LYS A 165 8.50 -10.07 -13.34
C LYS A 165 8.03 -8.73 -12.78
N VAL A 166 7.30 -7.94 -13.58
CA VAL A 166 6.75 -6.62 -13.22
C VAL A 166 5.22 -6.72 -13.20
N SER A 167 4.71 -7.51 -12.28
CA SER A 167 3.27 -7.59 -12.02
C SER A 167 2.96 -7.12 -10.61
N ASP A 168 2.01 -6.19 -10.49
CA ASP A 168 1.37 -5.93 -9.21
C ASP A 168 0.58 -7.19 -8.80
N LYS A 169 0.83 -7.70 -7.59
CA LYS A 169 0.09 -8.83 -6.99
C LYS A 169 -1.27 -8.40 -6.43
N GLY A 170 -1.54 -7.09 -6.43
CA GLY A 170 -2.64 -6.41 -5.76
C GLY A 170 -2.23 -5.85 -4.41
N LEU A 171 -2.86 -4.74 -4.03
CA LEU A 171 -2.53 -4.00 -2.81
C LEU A 171 -2.54 -4.91 -1.58
N TRP A 172 -3.55 -5.75 -1.42
CA TRP A 172 -3.71 -6.55 -0.20
C TRP A 172 -2.61 -7.60 -0.06
N GLU A 173 -2.16 -8.20 -1.17
CA GLU A 173 -1.01 -9.10 -1.15
C GLU A 173 0.30 -8.34 -0.85
N ASN A 174 0.47 -7.14 -1.41
CA ASN A 174 1.65 -6.31 -1.16
C ASN A 174 1.70 -5.77 0.28
N VAL A 175 0.54 -5.47 0.89
CA VAL A 175 0.45 -5.09 2.31
C VAL A 175 0.82 -6.27 3.21
N ARG A 176 0.36 -7.49 2.91
CA ARG A 176 0.77 -8.69 3.66
C ARG A 176 2.27 -8.95 3.56
N GLU A 177 2.84 -8.82 2.37
CA GLU A 177 4.29 -8.91 2.18
C GLU A 177 5.03 -7.87 3.06
N LEU A 178 4.53 -6.62 3.08
CA LEU A 178 5.09 -5.57 3.93
C LEU A 178 4.97 -5.92 5.43
N GLN A 179 3.82 -6.42 5.89
CA GLN A 179 3.61 -6.85 7.28
C GLN A 179 4.60 -7.94 7.70
N GLU A 180 4.75 -8.99 6.88
CA GLU A 180 5.67 -10.09 7.16
C GLU A 180 7.14 -9.62 7.24
N VAL A 181 7.55 -8.75 6.32
CA VAL A 181 8.91 -8.20 6.33
C VAL A 181 9.14 -7.33 7.55
N LEU A 182 8.18 -6.46 7.92
CA LEU A 182 8.24 -5.63 9.11
C LEU A 182 8.35 -6.49 10.37
N ASP A 183 7.49 -7.49 10.52
CA ASP A 183 7.50 -8.41 11.66
C ASP A 183 8.85 -9.07 11.85
N ARG A 184 9.37 -9.70 10.79
CA ARG A 184 10.66 -10.38 10.82
C ARG A 184 11.80 -9.42 11.14
N SER A 185 11.82 -8.24 10.52
CA SER A 185 12.92 -7.28 10.64
C SER A 185 12.94 -6.61 12.01
N LEU A 186 11.78 -6.14 12.49
CA LEU A 186 11.65 -5.48 13.79
C LEU A 186 11.92 -6.45 14.93
N SER A 187 11.36 -7.67 14.87
CA SER A 187 11.59 -8.70 15.89
C SER A 187 13.07 -9.09 15.97
N LYS A 188 13.75 -9.21 14.83
CA LYS A 188 15.19 -9.50 14.77
C LYS A 188 16.01 -8.34 15.34
N ALA A 189 15.69 -7.10 14.95
CA ALA A 189 16.42 -5.92 15.39
C ALA A 189 16.27 -5.65 16.90
N ALA A 190 15.10 -5.95 17.47
CA ALA A 190 14.85 -5.86 18.91
C ALA A 190 15.72 -6.85 19.71
N LYS A 191 15.80 -8.12 19.27
CA LYS A 191 16.54 -9.19 19.96
C LYS A 191 18.06 -8.98 19.98
N HIS A 192 18.63 -8.38 18.93
CA HIS A 192 20.09 -8.27 18.78
C HIS A 192 20.77 -7.31 19.79
N THR A 193 19.99 -6.65 20.65
CA THR A 193 20.48 -5.70 21.67
C THR A 193 20.78 -6.36 23.02
N GLN A 194 20.40 -7.63 23.22
CA GLN A 194 20.56 -8.32 24.51
C GLN A 194 21.92 -9.02 24.71
N HIS A 195 22.85 -8.91 23.75
CA HIS A 195 24.13 -9.62 23.76
C HIS A 195 25.36 -8.72 23.60
N VAL A 196 25.22 -7.42 23.90
CA VAL A 196 26.34 -6.45 23.95
C VAL A 196 26.38 -5.87 25.35
#